data_AF-A0A2S7KAI2-F1
#
_entry.id   AF-A0A2S7KAI2-F1
#
_cell.length_a   1.000
_cell.length_b   1.000
_cell.length_c   1.000
_cell.angle_alpha   90.00
_cell.angle_beta   90.00
_cell.angle_gamma   90.00
#
_symmetry.space_group_name_H-M   'P 1'
#
loop_
_entity.id
_entity.type
_entity.pdbx_description
1 polymer ?
#
loop_
_entity_poly.entity_id
_entity_poly.type
_entity_poly.pdbx_seq_one_letter_code
_entity_poly.pdbx_strand_id
1 'polypeptide(L)'
;MTHLTKTLAALAGASLIAACSAENSGAASESAPETAVSLKTAGAREVDPVIGKTLFVEKGCVICHSVNGVGGKAAPALDAQIGAPPIDPLEFAARMWRGAPAMIELQSIELGYTIYLTADDIANLSAFAADRAVQESLTPDDLPETIRSGLLDERFWEMEDWDDYLREGQEGEFPEQLEDAPTDPE
;
A
#
# COMPACT_ATOMS: atom_id res chain seq x y z
N MET A 1 -72.78 -22.75 -2.62
CA MET A 1 -71.79 -22.01 -3.43
C MET A 1 -70.43 -22.65 -3.18
N THR A 2 -69.99 -23.45 -4.16
CA THR A 2 -68.62 -23.94 -4.36
C THR A 2 -67.66 -22.73 -4.44
N HIS A 3 -66.40 -22.75 -3.98
CA HIS A 3 -65.23 -23.44 -4.51
C HIS A 3 -64.11 -23.35 -3.46
N LEU A 4 -63.45 -24.44 -3.07
CA LEU A 4 -62.36 -25.16 -3.75
C LEU A 4 -60.96 -24.62 -3.37
N THR A 5 -60.37 -25.29 -2.39
CA THR A 5 -58.95 -25.26 -2.00
C THR A 5 -58.05 -25.67 -3.17
N LYS A 6 -57.00 -24.89 -3.48
CA LYS A 6 -55.93 -25.30 -4.39
C LYS A 6 -54.68 -25.68 -3.59
N THR A 7 -54.48 -26.98 -3.45
CA THR A 7 -53.17 -27.63 -3.29
C THR A 7 -52.39 -27.52 -4.61
N LEU A 8 -51.17 -26.98 -4.58
CA LEU A 8 -50.22 -27.13 -5.69
C LEU A 8 -49.33 -28.35 -5.41
N ALA A 9 -49.37 -29.30 -6.35
CA ALA A 9 -48.53 -30.48 -6.38
C ALA A 9 -47.14 -30.14 -6.93
N ALA A 10 -46.12 -30.74 -6.32
CA ALA A 10 -44.76 -30.81 -6.83
C ALA A 10 -44.71 -31.78 -8.03
N LEU A 11 -44.07 -31.35 -9.12
CA LEU A 11 -43.71 -32.20 -10.25
C LEU A 11 -42.20 -32.24 -10.35
N ALA A 12 -41.67 -33.45 -10.14
CA ALA A 12 -40.30 -33.83 -10.42
C ALA A 12 -40.07 -33.80 -11.94
N GLY A 13 -39.04 -33.09 -12.37
CA GLY A 13 -38.53 -33.12 -13.75
C GLY A 13 -37.07 -33.53 -13.71
N ALA A 14 -36.81 -34.81 -13.96
CA ALA A 14 -35.48 -35.33 -14.25
C ALA A 14 -35.18 -35.07 -15.74
N SER A 15 -34.19 -34.22 -16.02
CA SER A 15 -33.60 -34.11 -17.35
C SER A 15 -32.13 -34.49 -17.27
N LEU A 16 -31.83 -35.62 -17.91
CA LEU A 16 -30.50 -36.12 -18.22
C LEU A 16 -29.81 -35.12 -19.16
N ILE A 17 -28.66 -34.58 -18.74
CA ILE A 17 -27.70 -33.97 -19.66
C ILE A 17 -26.47 -34.87 -19.66
N ALA A 18 -26.14 -35.30 -20.87
CA ALA A 18 -25.09 -36.25 -21.20
C ALA A 18 -23.72 -35.82 -20.66
N ALA A 19 -23.05 -36.76 -20.00
CA ALA A 19 -21.62 -36.70 -19.77
C ALA A 19 -20.90 -36.92 -21.10
N CYS A 20 -20.33 -35.87 -21.67
CA CYS A 20 -19.24 -36.02 -22.63
C CYS A 20 -17.95 -36.18 -21.83
N SER A 21 -17.44 -37.41 -21.81
CA SER A 21 -16.11 -37.75 -21.34
C SER A 21 -15.07 -36.88 -22.06
N ALA A 22 -14.24 -36.19 -21.29
CA ALA A 22 -12.99 -35.65 -21.79
C ALA A 22 -11.99 -36.82 -21.92
N GLU A 23 -11.87 -37.38 -23.13
CA GLU A 23 -10.72 -38.20 -23.50
C GLU A 23 -9.54 -37.27 -23.81
N ASN A 24 -8.72 -37.00 -22.80
CA ASN A 24 -7.40 -36.40 -23.00
C ASN A 24 -6.38 -37.52 -23.20
N SER A 25 -6.17 -37.88 -24.46
CA SER A 25 -5.20 -38.88 -24.91
C SER A 25 -3.77 -38.38 -24.71
N GLY A 26 -3.06 -39.07 -23.81
CA GLY A 26 -1.62 -39.38 -23.82
C GLY A 26 -0.62 -38.47 -24.55
N ALA A 27 0.26 -37.88 -23.73
CA ALA A 27 1.72 -37.94 -23.82
C ALA A 27 2.44 -37.20 -24.96
N ALA A 28 3.01 -36.05 -24.60
CA ALA A 28 4.40 -35.75 -24.95
C ALA A 28 5.13 -35.37 -23.65
N SER A 29 6.17 -36.14 -23.38
CA SER A 29 7.13 -35.97 -22.31
C SER A 29 7.98 -34.73 -22.60
N GLU A 30 7.83 -33.69 -21.80
CA GLU A 30 8.89 -32.73 -21.55
C GLU A 30 9.19 -32.76 -20.05
N SER A 31 10.38 -33.26 -19.73
CA SER A 31 10.93 -33.26 -18.38
C SER A 31 10.93 -31.83 -17.83
N ALA A 32 10.03 -31.56 -16.89
CA ALA A 32 10.08 -30.34 -16.10
C ALA A 32 11.45 -30.26 -15.41
N PRO A 33 12.12 -29.09 -15.37
CA PRO A 33 13.39 -28.98 -14.66
C PRO A 33 13.16 -29.22 -13.17
N GLU A 34 13.99 -30.08 -12.57
CA GLU A 34 14.00 -30.42 -11.14
C GLU A 34 14.56 -29.28 -10.27
N THR A 35 14.08 -28.05 -10.47
CA THR A 35 14.36 -26.93 -9.58
C THR A 35 13.09 -26.12 -9.34
N ALA A 36 12.00 -26.79 -9.01
CA ALA A 36 10.89 -26.12 -8.32
C ALA A 36 11.39 -25.75 -6.92
N VAL A 37 11.95 -24.55 -6.78
CA VAL A 37 12.20 -23.95 -5.47
C VAL A 37 10.84 -23.78 -4.82
N SER A 38 10.50 -24.69 -3.91
CA SER A 38 9.37 -24.52 -3.02
C SER A 38 9.70 -23.36 -2.11
N LEU A 39 9.27 -22.17 -2.52
CA LEU A 39 9.30 -21.00 -1.66
C LEU A 39 8.37 -21.36 -0.50
N LYS A 40 8.96 -21.71 0.65
CA LYS A 40 8.21 -21.75 1.90
C LYS A 40 7.54 -20.39 1.98
N THR A 41 6.21 -20.36 1.90
CA THR A 41 5.45 -19.18 2.23
C THR A 41 5.94 -18.78 3.61
N ALA A 42 6.75 -17.73 3.68
CA ALA A 42 7.09 -17.10 4.95
C ALA A 42 5.73 -16.84 5.57
N GLY A 43 5.44 -17.54 6.67
CA GLY A 43 4.10 -17.67 7.20
C GLY A 43 3.45 -16.30 7.24
N ALA A 44 2.19 -16.22 6.81
CA ALA A 44 1.42 -14.99 6.83
C ALA A 44 1.64 -14.32 8.18
N ARG A 45 2.50 -13.29 8.19
CA ARG A 45 2.68 -12.48 9.38
C ARG A 45 1.34 -11.79 9.59
N GLU A 46 0.86 -11.85 10.82
CA GLU A 46 -0.39 -11.21 11.17
C GLU A 46 -0.25 -9.71 10.88
N VAL A 47 -1.05 -9.24 9.93
CA VAL A 47 -1.09 -7.85 9.52
C VAL A 47 -2.20 -7.18 10.31
N ASP A 48 -1.88 -6.09 10.99
CA ASP A 48 -2.79 -5.37 11.88
C ASP A 48 -2.84 -3.86 11.52
N PRO A 49 -3.99 -3.35 11.06
CA PRO A 49 -4.15 -1.92 10.76
C PRO A 49 -4.00 -1.02 12.00
N VAL A 50 -4.23 -1.52 13.22
CA VAL A 50 -4.01 -0.76 14.46
C VAL A 50 -2.52 -0.55 14.73
N ILE A 51 -1.70 -1.57 14.46
CA ILE A 51 -0.24 -1.42 14.45
C ILE A 51 0.17 -0.43 13.37
N GLY A 52 -0.42 -0.53 12.17
CA GLY A 52 -0.18 0.41 11.08
C GLY A 52 -0.49 1.87 11.44
N LYS A 53 -1.60 2.12 12.15
CA LYS A 53 -1.95 3.46 12.68
C LYS A 53 -0.85 4.00 13.60
N THR A 54 -0.35 3.15 14.50
CA THR A 54 0.71 3.51 15.44
C THR A 54 2.01 3.85 14.69
N LEU A 55 2.40 2.99 13.73
CA LEU A 55 3.57 3.22 12.89
C LEU A 55 3.46 4.51 12.07
N PHE A 56 2.28 4.84 11.54
CA PHE A 56 2.05 6.08 10.79
C PHE A 56 2.41 7.34 11.61
N VAL A 57 2.15 7.31 12.91
CA VAL A 57 2.53 8.39 13.83
C VAL A 57 4.00 8.29 14.23
N GLU A 58 4.43 7.14 14.77
CA GLU A 58 5.75 6.98 15.37
C GLU A 58 6.91 7.08 14.36
N LYS A 59 6.68 6.65 13.11
CA LYS A 59 7.67 6.77 12.04
C LYS A 59 7.72 8.18 11.44
N GLY A 60 6.78 9.06 11.80
CA GLY A 60 6.73 10.44 11.30
C GLY A 60 5.98 10.63 9.98
N CYS A 61 5.29 9.61 9.46
CA CYS A 61 4.52 9.73 8.21
C CYS A 61 3.43 10.82 8.33
N VAL A 62 2.81 10.92 9.50
CA VAL A 62 1.77 11.91 9.84
C VAL A 62 2.23 13.37 9.77
N ILE A 63 3.54 13.64 9.79
CA ILE A 63 4.09 15.00 9.74
C ILE A 63 3.79 15.66 8.39
N CYS A 64 3.84 14.87 7.31
CA CYS A 64 3.63 15.37 5.94
C CYS A 64 2.30 14.89 5.35
N HIS A 65 1.88 13.66 5.65
CA HIS A 65 0.64 13.07 5.15
C HIS A 65 -0.50 13.24 6.15
N SER A 66 -1.71 13.46 5.65
CA SER A 66 -2.93 13.42 6.45
C SER A 66 -3.75 12.15 6.21
N VAL A 67 -4.45 11.72 7.25
CA VAL A 67 -5.46 10.66 7.24
C VAL A 67 -6.61 11.12 8.11
N ASN A 68 -7.84 11.01 7.62
CA ASN A 68 -9.05 11.46 8.32
C ASN A 68 -8.94 12.93 8.79
N GLY A 69 -8.28 13.77 7.98
CA GLY A 69 -8.02 15.18 8.31
C GLY A 69 -7.00 15.42 9.44
N VAL A 70 -6.31 14.38 9.93
CA VAL A 70 -5.26 14.47 10.95
C VAL A 70 -3.90 14.30 10.29
N GLY A 71 -2.98 15.23 10.56
CA GLY A 71 -1.61 15.22 10.04
C GLY A 71 -1.33 16.42 9.12
N GLY A 72 -0.18 16.38 8.46
CA GLY A 72 0.28 17.42 7.56
C GLY A 72 -0.45 17.42 6.20
N LYS A 73 -0.14 18.46 5.42
CA LYS A 73 -0.66 18.71 4.07
C LYS A 73 0.45 18.85 3.02
N ALA A 74 1.71 18.75 3.44
CA ALA A 74 2.89 18.77 2.57
C ALA A 74 2.98 17.60 1.60
N ALA A 75 2.19 16.54 1.80
CA ALA A 75 2.07 15.41 0.88
C ALA A 75 0.59 15.03 0.68
N PRO A 76 0.27 14.21 -0.36
CA PRO A 76 -1.10 13.77 -0.60
C PRO A 76 -1.71 13.05 0.61
N ALA A 77 -3.00 13.27 0.84
CA ALA A 77 -3.73 12.55 1.88
C ALA A 77 -3.79 11.04 1.56
N LEU A 78 -3.74 10.21 2.60
CA LEU A 78 -3.71 8.75 2.50
C LEU A 78 -5.04 8.11 2.96
N ASP A 79 -6.14 8.84 2.81
CA ASP A 79 -7.49 8.38 3.15
C ASP A 79 -7.87 7.12 2.35
N ALA A 80 -8.41 6.14 3.06
CA ALA A 80 -8.92 4.91 2.48
C ALA A 80 -10.12 5.23 1.58
N GLN A 81 -10.06 4.75 0.33
CA GLN A 81 -11.14 4.90 -0.62
C GLN A 81 -12.35 4.04 -0.24
N ILE A 82 -13.56 4.62 -0.34
CA ILE A 82 -14.80 3.92 -0.02
C ILE A 82 -14.99 2.73 -0.96
N GLY A 83 -15.09 1.53 -0.39
CA GLY A 83 -15.34 0.29 -1.14
C GLY A 83 -14.13 -0.23 -1.93
N ALA A 84 -12.93 0.32 -1.70
CA ALA A 84 -11.71 -0.20 -2.31
C ALA A 84 -11.33 -1.57 -1.72
N PRO A 85 -10.71 -2.46 -2.51
CA PRO A 85 -10.17 -3.70 -1.99
C PRO A 85 -9.01 -3.45 -1.03
N PRO A 86 -8.62 -4.46 -0.20
CA PRO A 86 -7.38 -4.40 0.56
C PRO A 86 -6.18 -4.05 -0.33
N ILE A 87 -5.26 -3.25 0.19
CA ILE A 87 -4.04 -2.90 -0.53
C ILE A 87 -3.02 -4.03 -0.35
N ASP A 88 -2.53 -4.58 -1.45
CA ASP A 88 -1.38 -5.51 -1.44
C ASP A 88 -0.13 -4.77 -0.92
N PRO A 89 0.56 -5.27 0.13
CA PRO A 89 1.77 -4.65 0.65
C PRO A 89 2.85 -4.41 -0.40
N LEU A 90 2.96 -5.28 -1.42
CA LEU A 90 3.94 -5.08 -2.48
C LEU A 90 3.57 -3.90 -3.39
N GLU A 91 2.30 -3.80 -3.78
CA GLU A 91 1.78 -2.65 -4.53
C GLU A 91 1.89 -1.35 -3.71
N PHE A 92 1.65 -1.41 -2.39
CA PHE A 92 1.88 -0.27 -1.50
C PHE A 92 3.35 0.18 -1.54
N ALA A 93 4.29 -0.76 -1.38
CA ALA A 93 5.72 -0.47 -1.47
C ALA A 93 6.12 0.08 -2.85
N ALA A 94 5.56 -0.44 -3.94
CA ALA A 94 5.82 0.06 -5.30
C ALA A 94 5.30 1.49 -5.51
N ARG A 95 4.17 1.85 -4.89
CA ARG A 95 3.68 3.24 -4.87
C ARG A 95 4.61 4.15 -4.07
N MET A 96 5.03 3.73 -2.88
CA MET A 96 6.03 4.48 -2.09
C MET A 96 7.33 4.67 -2.88
N TRP A 97 7.80 3.63 -3.58
CA TRP A 97 9.03 3.68 -4.38
C TRP A 97 8.97 4.77 -5.45
N ARG A 98 7.83 4.92 -6.13
CA ARG A 98 7.62 6.00 -7.12
C ARG A 98 7.66 7.39 -6.49
N GLY A 99 7.19 7.53 -5.26
CA GLY A 99 7.26 8.78 -4.50
C GLY A 99 8.57 8.99 -3.72
N ALA A 100 9.48 8.01 -3.72
CA ALA A 100 10.65 8.02 -2.84
C ALA A 100 11.57 9.23 -3.02
N PRO A 101 11.87 9.72 -4.24
CA PRO A 101 12.70 10.91 -4.41
C PRO A 101 12.17 12.14 -3.66
N ALA A 102 10.88 12.44 -3.83
CA ALA A 102 10.21 13.55 -3.16
C ALA A 102 10.18 13.38 -1.64
N MET A 103 9.86 12.15 -1.19
CA MET A 103 9.84 11.84 0.24
C MET A 103 11.23 11.96 0.87
N ILE A 104 12.29 11.49 0.21
CA ILE A 104 13.66 11.55 0.73
C ILE A 104 14.11 13.01 0.87
N GLU A 105 13.84 13.85 -0.14
CA GLU A 105 14.19 15.27 -0.10
C GLU A 105 13.48 15.99 1.05
N LEU A 106 12.15 15.86 1.15
CA LEU A 106 11.39 16.48 2.23
C LEU A 106 11.77 15.93 3.61
N GLN A 107 12.03 14.62 3.73
CA GLN A 107 12.50 14.04 4.99
C GLN A 107 13.88 14.57 5.38
N SER A 108 14.78 14.79 4.42
CA SER A 108 16.09 15.41 4.67
C SER A 108 15.95 16.84 5.19
N ILE A 109 15.11 17.66 4.54
CA ILE A 109 14.93 19.06 4.90
C ILE A 109 14.18 19.22 6.22
N GLU A 110 13.07 18.51 6.40
CA GLU A 110 12.11 18.75 7.47
C GLU A 110 12.35 17.88 8.71
N LEU A 111 12.87 16.66 8.52
CA LEU A 111 13.14 15.72 9.61
C LEU A 111 14.64 15.60 9.93
N GLY A 112 15.52 15.86 8.96
CA GLY A 112 16.96 15.65 9.09
C GLY A 112 17.39 14.18 9.01
N TYR A 113 16.48 13.26 8.67
CA TYR A 113 16.75 11.83 8.52
C TYR A 113 15.75 11.19 7.55
N THR A 114 16.12 10.06 6.95
CA THR A 114 15.20 9.25 6.13
C THR A 114 14.53 8.17 6.98
N ILE A 115 13.23 7.98 6.80
CA ILE A 115 12.42 6.98 7.49
C ILE A 115 12.80 5.58 6.98
N TYR A 116 13.19 4.69 7.89
CA TYR A 116 13.46 3.29 7.59
C TYR A 116 12.26 2.40 7.92
N LEU A 117 11.86 1.56 6.95
CA LEU A 117 10.72 0.65 7.05
C LEU A 117 11.17 -0.80 6.78
N THR A 118 10.72 -1.70 7.64
CA THR A 118 10.85 -3.15 7.42
C THR A 118 9.70 -3.68 6.57
N ALA A 119 9.78 -4.94 6.14
CA ALA A 119 8.67 -5.61 5.47
C ALA A 119 7.40 -5.68 6.35
N ASP A 120 7.58 -5.84 7.67
CA ASP A 120 6.47 -5.90 8.63
C ASP A 120 5.84 -4.51 8.81
N ASP A 121 6.66 -3.45 8.82
CA ASP A 121 6.16 -2.07 8.85
C ASP A 121 5.29 -1.81 7.62
N ILE A 122 5.79 -2.15 6.42
CA ILE A 122 5.08 -1.96 5.15
C ILE A 122 3.74 -2.70 5.14
N ALA A 123 3.71 -3.95 5.62
CA ALA A 123 2.48 -4.74 5.64
C ALA A 123 1.42 -4.13 6.58
N ASN A 124 1.82 -3.71 7.78
CA ASN A 124 0.90 -3.08 8.73
C ASN A 124 0.43 -1.70 8.23
N LEU A 125 1.34 -0.90 7.67
CA LEU A 125 1.02 0.40 7.07
C LEU A 125 0.06 0.26 5.89
N SER A 126 0.25 -0.75 5.02
CA SER A 126 -0.66 -0.98 3.89
C SER A 126 -2.05 -1.40 4.35
N ALA A 127 -2.16 -2.19 5.43
CA ALA A 127 -3.46 -2.51 6.02
C ALA A 127 -4.13 -1.28 6.63
N PHE A 128 -3.39 -0.43 7.35
CA PHE A 128 -3.93 0.83 7.86
C PHE A 128 -4.40 1.77 6.73
N ALA A 129 -3.63 1.86 5.63
CA ALA A 129 -4.00 2.65 4.46
C ALA A 129 -5.29 2.15 3.76
N ALA A 130 -5.66 0.88 3.97
CA ALA A 130 -6.87 0.27 3.43
C ALA A 130 -8.05 0.26 4.41
N ASP A 131 -7.80 0.40 5.72
CA ASP A 131 -8.81 0.23 6.77
C ASP A 131 -9.40 1.56 7.23
N ARG A 132 -10.50 1.95 6.59
CA ARG A 132 -11.24 3.17 6.94
C ARG A 132 -11.67 3.22 8.41
N ALA A 133 -12.10 2.10 8.99
CA ALA A 133 -12.60 2.10 10.36
C ALA A 133 -11.48 2.42 11.36
N VAL A 134 -10.26 1.92 11.09
CA VAL A 134 -9.08 2.28 11.88
C VAL A 134 -8.62 3.71 11.57
N GLN A 135 -8.68 4.17 10.32
CA GLN A 135 -8.38 5.57 9.99
C GLN A 135 -9.31 6.57 10.69
N GLU A 136 -10.61 6.27 10.80
CA GLU A 136 -11.58 7.08 11.56
C GLU A 136 -11.24 7.16 13.05
N SER A 137 -10.45 6.20 13.56
CA SER A 137 -9.95 6.21 14.94
C SER A 137 -8.68 7.03 15.15
N LEU A 138 -8.08 7.59 14.10
CA LEU A 138 -6.96 8.52 14.21
C LEU A 138 -7.50 9.92 14.51
N THR A 139 -7.04 10.50 15.60
CA THR A 139 -7.46 11.81 16.12
C THR A 139 -6.24 12.67 16.44
N PRO A 140 -6.39 14.01 16.56
CA PRO A 140 -5.28 14.89 16.97
C PRO A 140 -4.68 14.56 18.35
N ASP A 141 -5.43 13.85 19.21
CA ASP A 141 -4.98 13.42 20.54
C ASP A 141 -4.02 12.23 20.47
N ASP A 142 -4.02 11.47 19.36
CA ASP A 142 -3.06 10.39 19.12
C ASP A 142 -1.65 10.93 18.75
N LEU A 143 -1.53 12.23 18.44
CA LEU A 143 -0.26 12.86 18.11
C LEU A 143 0.42 13.40 19.37
N PRO A 144 1.66 12.97 19.69
CA PRO A 144 2.49 13.62 20.69
C PRO A 144 2.65 15.12 20.39
N GLU A 145 2.76 15.95 21.43
CA GLU A 145 2.90 17.40 21.28
C GLU A 145 4.03 17.80 20.32
N THR A 146 5.16 17.09 20.40
CA THR A 146 6.34 17.32 19.53
C THR A 146 6.04 17.13 18.05
N ILE A 147 5.11 16.23 17.71
CA ILE A 147 4.66 16.00 16.34
C ILE A 147 3.62 17.05 15.96
N ARG A 148 2.65 17.33 16.86
CA ARG A 148 1.57 18.28 16.58
C ARG A 148 2.10 19.69 16.29
N SER A 149 3.15 20.12 16.97
CA SER A 149 3.81 21.41 16.72
C SER A 149 4.62 21.46 15.42
N GLY A 150 4.93 20.31 14.83
CA GLY A 150 5.77 20.18 13.63
C GLY A 150 5.01 19.74 12.38
N LEU A 151 3.67 19.75 12.40
CA LEU A 151 2.87 19.41 11.21
C LEU A 151 3.10 20.46 10.12
N LEU A 152 3.32 20.00 8.89
CA LEU A 152 3.55 20.87 7.75
C LEU A 152 2.21 21.21 7.07
N ASP A 153 1.76 22.44 7.20
CA ASP A 153 0.47 22.91 6.68
C ASP A 153 0.52 23.40 5.22
N GLU A 154 1.70 23.63 4.67
CA GLU A 154 1.87 24.05 3.26
C GLU A 154 1.84 22.85 2.32
N ARG A 155 1.11 23.00 1.21
CA ARG A 155 0.87 21.93 0.24
C ARG A 155 1.92 21.98 -0.88
N PHE A 156 3.15 21.59 -0.55
CA PHE A 156 4.30 21.65 -1.47
C PHE A 156 4.10 20.86 -2.77
N TRP A 157 3.22 19.85 -2.80
CA TRP A 157 2.92 19.01 -3.96
C TRP A 157 1.90 19.60 -4.96
N GLU A 158 1.27 20.73 -4.66
CA GLU A 158 0.34 21.41 -5.58
C GLU A 158 0.92 22.67 -6.22
N MET A 159 2.23 22.87 -6.10
CA MET A 159 2.93 23.89 -6.88
C MET A 159 3.20 23.35 -8.28
N GLU A 160 3.00 24.19 -9.29
CA GLU A 160 2.60 23.87 -10.68
C GLU A 160 3.61 23.09 -11.55
N ASP A 161 4.52 22.29 -10.99
CA ASP A 161 5.55 21.54 -11.72
C ASP A 161 5.66 20.04 -11.38
N TRP A 162 4.92 19.55 -10.38
CA TRP A 162 5.06 18.15 -9.90
C TRP A 162 4.63 17.10 -10.92
N ASP A 163 3.57 17.34 -11.70
CA ASP A 163 3.12 16.42 -12.75
C ASP A 163 4.16 16.32 -13.89
N ASP A 164 4.83 17.43 -14.20
CA ASP A 164 5.91 17.46 -15.18
C ASP A 164 7.18 16.79 -14.64
N TYR A 165 7.54 17.03 -13.37
CA TYR A 165 8.64 16.35 -12.68
C TYR A 165 8.46 14.82 -12.69
N LEU A 166 7.25 14.32 -12.39
CA LEU A 166 6.94 12.89 -12.42
C LEU A 166 6.95 12.29 -13.84
N ARG A 167 6.64 13.10 -14.87
CA ARG A 167 6.64 12.67 -16.28
C ARG A 167 8.04 12.61 -16.87
N GLU A 168 8.91 13.54 -16.48
CA GLU A 168 10.28 13.62 -16.96
C GLU A 168 11.19 12.63 -16.23
N GLY A 169 10.81 12.27 -15.00
CA GLY A 169 11.63 11.44 -14.15
C GLY A 169 12.86 12.21 -13.68
N GLN A 170 13.36 11.87 -12.50
CA GLN A 170 14.64 12.39 -12.06
C GLN A 170 15.73 11.72 -12.90
N GLU A 171 16.06 12.27 -14.06
CA GLU A 171 17.44 12.20 -14.56
C GLU A 171 18.26 13.01 -13.55
N GLY A 172 18.59 12.39 -12.43
CA GLY A 172 19.40 13.01 -11.41
C GLY A 172 20.72 13.39 -12.06
N GLU A 173 20.96 14.69 -12.22
CA GLU A 173 22.31 15.21 -12.21
C GLU A 173 22.86 14.88 -10.82
N PHE A 174 23.49 13.70 -10.71
CA PHE A 174 24.43 13.45 -9.63
C PHE A 174 25.43 14.61 -9.69
N PRO A 175 25.69 15.33 -8.57
CA PRO A 175 26.73 16.34 -8.59
C PRO A 175 28.04 15.65 -8.95
N GLU A 176 28.51 15.89 -10.17
CA GLU A 176 29.83 15.51 -10.65
C GLU A 176 30.85 16.44 -9.99
N GLN A 177 30.98 16.36 -8.66
CA GLN A 177 32.05 17.01 -7.88
C GLN A 177 31.97 16.56 -6.40
N LEU A 178 32.42 15.34 -6.15
CA LEU A 178 33.17 15.00 -4.93
C LEU A 178 34.65 14.77 -5.28
N GLU A 179 35.16 15.48 -6.28
CA GLU A 179 36.57 15.38 -6.71
C GLU A 179 37.49 16.35 -5.96
N ASP A 180 36.95 17.32 -5.21
CA ASP A 180 37.73 18.31 -4.45
C ASP A 180 37.74 18.04 -2.94
N ALA A 181 37.72 16.77 -2.53
CA ALA A 181 38.09 16.42 -1.16
C ALA A 181 39.57 16.80 -0.96
N PRO A 182 39.92 17.68 0.00
CA PRO A 182 41.30 18.08 0.22
C PRO A 182 42.12 16.83 0.57
N THR A 183 43.18 16.59 -0.21
CA THR A 183 44.17 15.57 0.13
C THR A 183 44.97 16.08 1.31
N ASP A 184 45.00 15.29 2.39
CA ASP A 184 45.75 15.60 3.60
C ASP A 184 47.24 15.79 3.26
N PRO A 185 47.90 16.87 3.71
CA PRO A 185 49.34 17.01 3.53
C PRO A 185 50.10 16.12 4.54
N GLU A 186 51.12 15.39 4.05
CA GLU A 186 52.05 14.57 4.83
C GLU A 186 52.86 15.35 5.89
#